data_AF-A0A7R9A0C4-F1
#
_entry.id   AF-A0A7R9A0C4-F1
#
_cell.length_a   1.000
_cell.length_b   1.000
_cell.length_c   1.000
_cell.angle_alpha   90.00
_cell.angle_beta   90.00
_cell.angle_gamma   90.00
#
_symmetry.space_group_name_H-M   'P 1'
#
loop_
_entity.id
_entity.type
_entity.pdbx_description
1 polymer ?
#
loop_
_entity_poly.entity_id
_entity_poly.type
_entity_poly.pdbx_seq_one_letter_code
_entity_poly.pdbx_strand_id
1 'polypeptide(L)'
;MRIERRGKTFTRGGREEDLREPGSVVPFAFADATVEVEPGRMQGEGEGRMQGEGEGRAWGEGALPVIDLGLVRAGRRSEVAGRLLAALEHSGFFYVTGIPGYDSNALLRHTKWFFALPLEEKMKVAKRQFRRDSGCLYKGYFPVQPGEISHKEVHQLKAVTVSG
;
A
#
# COMPACT_ATOMS: atom_id res chain seq x y z
N MET A 1 3.45 -51.18 -30.43
CA MET A 1 4.69 -50.60 -29.87
C MET A 1 4.57 -50.63 -28.35
N ARG A 2 5.37 -51.46 -27.68
CA ARG A 2 5.37 -51.69 -26.22
C ARG A 2 6.68 -51.18 -25.67
N ILE A 3 6.65 -50.29 -24.67
CA ILE A 3 7.74 -50.14 -23.69
C ILE A 3 7.13 -49.84 -22.32
N GLU A 4 7.29 -50.80 -21.41
CA GLU A 4 7.18 -50.65 -19.96
C GLU A 4 8.49 -50.11 -19.36
N ARG A 5 8.41 -49.66 -18.09
CA ARG A 5 9.43 -49.59 -17.00
C ARG A 5 9.42 -48.18 -16.38
N ARG A 6 9.54 -47.97 -15.08
CA ARG A 6 9.76 -48.79 -13.89
C ARG A 6 9.44 -47.90 -12.68
N GLY A 7 8.91 -48.46 -11.60
CA GLY A 7 8.76 -47.77 -10.33
C GLY A 7 10.11 -47.46 -9.65
N LYS A 8 10.08 -46.51 -8.72
CA LYS A 8 10.96 -46.45 -7.55
C LYS A 8 10.15 -45.92 -6.36
N THR A 9 9.90 -46.81 -5.41
CA THR A 9 9.65 -46.46 -4.01
C THR A 9 11.00 -46.15 -3.35
N PHE A 10 11.05 -45.14 -2.49
CA PHE A 10 12.17 -44.93 -1.56
C PHE A 10 11.61 -44.57 -0.18
N THR A 11 12.20 -45.19 0.84
CA THR A 11 11.70 -45.34 2.20
C THR A 11 12.18 -44.25 3.16
N ARG A 12 11.33 -44.03 4.17
CA ARG A 12 11.50 -43.41 5.50
C ARG A 12 12.94 -43.38 6.06
N GLY A 13 13.39 -42.20 6.47
CA GLY A 13 14.48 -42.00 7.41
C GLY A 13 14.14 -40.80 8.31
N GLY A 14 13.87 -41.05 9.59
CA GLY A 14 13.56 -40.03 10.55
C GLY A 14 14.80 -39.27 11.02
N ARG A 15 14.60 -38.02 11.42
CA ARG A 15 15.28 -37.44 12.58
C ARG A 15 14.32 -36.45 13.25
N GLU A 16 14.17 -36.71 14.52
CA GLU A 16 13.34 -36.06 15.52
C GLU A 16 14.11 -34.85 16.07
N GLU A 17 13.34 -33.89 16.63
CA GLU A 17 13.77 -32.81 17.53
C GLU A 17 14.36 -31.52 16.91
N ASP A 18 13.50 -30.50 16.77
CA ASP A 18 13.75 -29.23 17.46
C ASP A 18 12.39 -28.54 17.75
N LEU A 19 11.90 -28.74 18.97
CA LEU A 19 10.67 -28.15 19.51
C LEU A 19 10.96 -26.69 19.87
N ARG A 20 10.62 -25.74 18.98
CA ARG A 20 10.43 -24.34 19.38
C ARG A 20 8.98 -24.14 19.79
N GLU A 21 8.80 -23.73 21.04
CA GLU A 21 7.49 -23.48 21.64
C GLU A 21 6.67 -22.43 20.87
N PRO A 22 5.36 -22.67 20.67
CA PRO A 22 4.46 -21.66 20.11
C PRO A 22 4.05 -20.69 21.22
N GLY A 23 4.79 -19.59 21.40
CA GLY A 23 4.44 -18.61 22.44
C GLY A 23 5.14 -17.26 22.47
N SER A 24 6.22 -17.03 21.71
CA SER A 24 6.90 -15.73 21.74
C SER A 24 6.31 -14.76 20.71
N VAL A 25 5.29 -14.02 21.12
CA VAL A 25 4.88 -12.78 20.43
C VAL A 25 5.94 -11.73 20.74
N VAL A 26 6.84 -11.49 19.80
CA VAL A 26 7.71 -10.30 19.83
C VAL A 26 6.85 -9.09 19.49
N PRO A 27 6.70 -8.08 20.37
CA PRO A 27 5.99 -6.87 20.02
C PRO A 27 6.83 -6.06 19.01
N PHE A 28 6.33 -5.94 17.79
CA PHE A 28 6.90 -5.06 16.78
C PHE A 28 6.37 -3.64 17.01
N ALA A 29 7.14 -2.84 17.74
CA ALA A 29 6.84 -1.42 17.95
C ALA A 29 7.21 -0.64 16.67
N PHE A 30 6.21 -0.07 16.00
CA PHE A 30 6.46 0.98 15.01
C PHE A 30 6.70 2.28 15.77
N ALA A 31 7.88 2.87 15.61
CA ALA A 31 8.17 4.21 16.11
C ALA A 31 7.20 5.22 15.45
N ASP A 32 6.50 6.01 16.26
CA ASP A 32 5.74 7.17 15.81
C ASP A 32 6.74 8.19 15.23
N ALA A 33 6.75 8.31 13.90
CA ALA A 33 7.43 9.42 13.23
C ALA A 33 6.46 10.61 13.20
N THR A 34 6.49 11.42 14.24
CA THR A 34 5.86 12.75 14.23
C THR A 34 6.72 13.67 13.36
N VAL A 35 6.17 14.11 12.22
CA VAL A 35 6.76 15.17 11.40
C VAL A 35 6.35 16.50 12.03
N GLU A 36 7.28 17.13 12.75
CA GLU A 36 7.08 18.49 13.24
C GLU A 36 7.30 19.48 12.09
N VAL A 37 6.31 20.35 11.86
CA VAL A 37 6.36 21.43 10.88
C VAL A 37 6.62 22.71 11.64
N GLU A 38 7.86 23.19 11.60
CA GLU A 38 8.28 24.47 12.17
C GLU A 38 7.60 25.65 11.43
N PRO A 39 6.94 26.58 12.14
CA PRO A 39 6.37 27.77 11.52
C PRO A 39 7.48 28.77 11.12
N GLY A 40 7.59 29.01 9.81
CA GLY A 40 8.54 29.96 9.23
C GLY A 40 8.37 31.39 9.78
N ARG A 41 9.48 31.91 10.29
CA ARG A 41 9.67 33.25 10.87
C ARG A 41 9.42 34.35 9.82
N MET A 42 8.46 35.23 10.09
CA MET A 42 8.16 36.42 9.28
C MET A 42 9.12 37.56 9.65
N GLN A 43 9.95 38.01 8.71
CA GLN A 43 10.59 39.33 8.72
C GLN A 43 10.70 39.86 7.29
N GLY A 44 10.34 41.14 7.12
CA GLY A 44 10.87 41.97 6.04
C GLY A 44 9.84 42.48 5.03
N GLU A 45 9.41 43.72 5.24
CA GLU A 45 8.72 44.57 4.28
C GLU A 45 9.61 44.86 3.06
N GLY A 46 8.99 44.96 1.88
CA GLY A 46 9.66 45.37 0.64
C GLY A 46 8.68 45.50 -0.51
N GLU A 47 8.25 46.74 -0.79
CA GLU A 47 7.50 47.12 -1.99
C GLU A 47 8.32 46.84 -3.26
N GLY A 48 7.69 46.23 -4.28
CA GLY A 48 8.33 46.14 -5.60
C GLY A 48 7.70 45.17 -6.59
N ARG A 49 6.85 45.72 -7.47
CA ARG A 49 6.61 45.31 -8.88
C ARG A 49 6.03 43.91 -9.18
N MET A 50 4.84 43.92 -9.78
CA MET A 50 4.32 42.83 -10.61
C MET A 50 5.31 42.43 -11.71
N GLN A 51 5.71 41.16 -11.71
CA GLN A 51 5.90 40.34 -12.90
C GLN A 51 5.44 38.92 -12.52
N GLY A 52 4.45 38.41 -13.26
CA GLY A 52 4.03 37.03 -13.15
C GLY A 52 5.00 36.15 -13.92
N GLU A 53 5.42 35.06 -13.30
CA GLU A 53 5.69 33.76 -13.90
C GLU A 53 5.97 32.83 -12.73
N GLY A 54 5.07 31.86 -12.52
CA GLY A 54 5.13 30.94 -11.40
C GLY A 54 6.33 30.03 -11.57
N GLU A 55 7.44 30.39 -10.92
CA GLU A 55 8.62 29.56 -10.77
C GLU A 55 8.19 28.18 -10.29
N GLY A 56 8.38 27.20 -11.16
CA GLY A 56 8.39 25.81 -10.75
C GLY A 56 9.43 25.70 -9.64
N ARG A 57 8.97 25.53 -8.40
CA ARG A 57 9.86 25.15 -7.32
C ARG A 57 10.56 23.88 -7.79
N ALA A 58 11.84 24.03 -8.12
CA ALA A 58 12.72 22.91 -8.38
C ALA A 58 12.57 21.98 -7.19
N TRP A 59 12.06 20.78 -7.45
CA TRP A 59 12.03 19.73 -6.44
C TRP A 59 13.49 19.50 -6.07
N GLY A 60 13.86 19.77 -4.82
CA GLY A 60 15.22 19.50 -4.34
C GLY A 60 15.56 18.04 -4.64
N GLU A 61 16.84 17.76 -4.95
CA GLU A 61 17.28 16.40 -5.27
C GLU A 61 16.75 15.40 -4.23
N GLY A 62 15.92 14.45 -4.68
CA GLY A 62 15.33 13.41 -3.86
C GLY A 62 13.92 13.68 -3.30
N ALA A 63 13.35 14.87 -3.45
CA ALA A 63 11.98 15.15 -3.00
C ALA A 63 10.95 14.82 -4.10
N LEU A 64 9.95 13.99 -3.80
CA LEU A 64 8.87 13.68 -4.74
C LEU A 64 7.83 14.81 -4.81
N PRO A 65 7.27 15.08 -6.00
CA PRO A 65 6.21 16.05 -6.17
C PRO A 65 4.99 15.79 -5.29
N VAL A 66 4.42 16.83 -4.67
CA VAL A 66 3.09 16.77 -4.02
C VAL A 66 2.08 17.51 -4.88
N ILE A 67 1.05 16.81 -5.36
CA ILE A 67 0.05 17.34 -6.29
C ILE A 67 -1.32 17.37 -5.61
N ASP A 68 -1.87 18.57 -5.44
CA ASP A 68 -3.22 18.76 -4.88
C ASP A 68 -4.30 18.55 -5.96
N LEU A 69 -5.07 17.46 -5.83
CA LEU A 69 -6.18 17.14 -6.72
C LEU A 69 -7.44 17.96 -6.42
N GLY A 70 -7.52 18.63 -5.27
CA GLY A 70 -8.61 19.54 -4.92
C GLY A 70 -8.71 20.71 -5.90
N LEU A 71 -7.58 21.13 -6.49
CA LEU A 71 -7.50 22.17 -7.51
C LEU A 71 -8.32 21.86 -8.77
N VAL A 72 -8.58 20.58 -9.07
CA VAL A 72 -9.45 20.18 -10.20
C VAL A 72 -10.88 20.70 -9.98
N ARG A 73 -11.39 20.62 -8.76
CA ARG A 73 -12.73 21.14 -8.40
C ARG A 73 -12.79 22.66 -8.40
N ALA A 74 -11.65 23.32 -8.23
CA ALA A 74 -11.50 24.77 -8.35
C ALA A 74 -11.31 25.26 -9.81
N GLY A 75 -11.53 24.39 -10.80
CA GLY A 75 -11.42 24.75 -12.23
C GLY A 75 -9.99 24.75 -12.78
N ARG A 76 -8.97 24.43 -11.97
CA ARG A 76 -7.55 24.45 -12.35
C ARG A 76 -7.07 23.12 -12.93
N ARG A 77 -7.93 22.45 -13.71
CA ARG A 77 -7.67 21.10 -14.24
C ARG A 77 -6.39 21.04 -15.10
N SER A 78 -6.19 22.02 -15.97
CA SER A 78 -5.01 22.05 -16.88
C SER A 78 -3.70 22.18 -16.12
N GLU A 79 -3.67 22.95 -15.03
CA GLU A 79 -2.49 23.08 -14.18
C GLU A 79 -2.16 21.75 -13.48
N VAL A 80 -3.16 21.10 -12.89
CA VAL A 80 -2.98 19.78 -12.25
C VAL A 80 -2.47 18.75 -13.27
N ALA A 81 -3.02 18.74 -14.48
CA ALA A 81 -2.57 17.86 -15.55
C ALA A 81 -1.11 18.12 -15.95
N GLY A 82 -0.69 19.38 -16.08
CA GLY A 82 0.71 19.74 -16.37
C GLY A 82 1.67 19.27 -15.28
N ARG A 83 1.29 19.41 -14.00
CA ARG A 83 2.10 18.92 -12.87
C ARG A 83 2.20 17.40 -12.84
N LEU A 84 1.11 16.69 -13.14
CA LEU A 84 1.11 15.23 -13.24
C LEU A 84 2.03 14.75 -14.35
N LEU A 85 1.97 15.38 -15.52
CA LEU A 85 2.83 15.04 -16.65
C LEU A 85 4.31 15.24 -16.30
N ALA A 86 4.67 16.41 -15.78
CA ALA A 86 6.04 16.69 -15.37
C ALA A 86 6.56 15.70 -14.31
N ALA A 87 5.73 15.35 -13.31
CA ALA A 87 6.10 14.37 -12.30
C ALA A 87 6.36 12.98 -12.88
N LEU A 88 5.53 12.56 -13.84
CA LEU A 88 5.68 11.28 -14.54
C LEU A 88 6.90 11.25 -15.45
N GLU A 89 7.23 12.36 -16.13
CA GLU A 89 8.39 12.48 -17.02
C GLU A 89 9.73 12.51 -16.27
N HIS A 90 9.78 13.17 -15.10
CA HIS A 90 11.03 13.37 -14.38
C HIS A 90 11.28 12.34 -13.28
N SER A 91 10.27 12.04 -12.46
CA SER A 91 10.43 11.20 -11.26
C SER A 91 9.75 9.85 -11.40
N GLY A 92 8.70 9.75 -12.22
CA GLY A 92 7.83 8.56 -12.31
C GLY A 92 6.93 8.35 -11.10
N PHE A 93 7.10 9.14 -10.03
CA PHE A 93 6.36 9.06 -8.77
C PHE A 93 6.01 10.45 -8.25
N PHE A 94 4.91 10.53 -7.50
CA PHE A 94 4.44 11.73 -6.82
C PHE A 94 3.49 11.35 -5.68
N TYR A 95 3.33 12.24 -4.72
CA TYR A 95 2.27 12.21 -3.73
C TYR A 95 1.07 13.02 -4.22
N VAL A 96 -0.11 12.66 -3.72
CA VAL A 96 -1.35 13.38 -3.99
C VAL A 96 -2.03 13.82 -2.71
N THR A 97 -2.64 14.99 -2.73
CA THR A 97 -3.48 15.53 -1.65
C THR A 97 -4.82 16.00 -2.20
N GLY A 98 -5.72 16.46 -1.33
CA GLY A 98 -7.02 17.00 -1.73
C GLY A 98 -8.00 15.99 -2.33
N ILE A 99 -7.85 14.70 -2.02
CA ILE A 99 -8.78 13.65 -2.44
C ILE A 99 -10.06 13.74 -1.59
N PRO A 100 -11.24 14.01 -2.19
CA PRO A 100 -12.47 14.08 -1.42
C PRO A 100 -12.82 12.75 -0.73
N GLY A 101 -13.11 12.81 0.57
CA GLY A 101 -13.51 11.64 1.36
C GLY A 101 -12.38 10.66 1.70
N TYR A 102 -11.13 10.97 1.35
CA TYR A 102 -9.98 10.17 1.74
C TYR A 102 -9.49 10.59 3.13
N ASP A 103 -9.43 9.62 4.05
CA ASP A 103 -8.82 9.76 5.38
C ASP A 103 -7.81 8.62 5.56
N SER A 104 -6.51 8.99 5.55
CA SER A 104 -5.40 8.04 5.70
C SER A 104 -5.39 7.39 7.09
N ASN A 105 -5.80 8.11 8.13
CA ASN A 105 -5.85 7.59 9.50
C ASN A 105 -6.99 6.58 9.65
N ALA A 106 -8.18 6.89 9.09
CA ALA A 106 -9.27 5.91 9.06
C ALA A 106 -8.88 4.66 8.28
N LEU A 107 -8.28 4.81 7.10
CA LEU A 107 -7.79 3.69 6.30
C LEU A 107 -6.80 2.83 7.11
N LEU A 108 -5.78 3.45 7.74
CA LEU A 108 -4.79 2.74 8.55
C LEU A 108 -5.42 2.01 9.74
N ARG A 109 -6.37 2.65 10.44
CA ARG A 109 -7.09 2.00 11.56
C ARG A 109 -7.85 0.76 11.09
N HIS A 110 -8.59 0.85 9.99
CA HIS A 110 -9.32 -0.30 9.44
C HIS A 110 -8.38 -1.40 8.92
N THR A 111 -7.26 -1.03 8.30
CA THR A 111 -6.22 -1.98 7.89
C THR A 111 -5.65 -2.73 9.09
N LYS A 112 -5.23 -2.02 10.14
CA LYS A 112 -4.72 -2.63 11.38
C LYS A 112 -5.74 -3.56 12.02
N TRP A 113 -6.99 -3.11 12.15
CA TRP A 113 -8.08 -3.92 12.69
C TRP A 113 -8.27 -5.22 11.92
N PHE A 114 -8.34 -5.17 10.58
CA PHE A 114 -8.55 -6.35 9.76
C PHE A 114 -7.41 -7.37 9.92
N PHE A 115 -6.16 -6.91 9.88
CA PHE A 115 -5.01 -7.82 9.94
C PHE A 115 -4.74 -8.39 11.34
N ALA A 116 -5.24 -7.73 12.39
CA ALA A 116 -5.24 -8.26 13.76
C ALA A 116 -6.28 -9.37 14.00
N LEU A 117 -7.23 -9.60 13.08
CA LEU A 117 -8.18 -10.70 13.22
C LEU A 117 -7.48 -12.07 13.16
N PRO A 118 -8.01 -13.09 13.86
CA PRO A 118 -7.56 -14.47 13.71
C PRO A 118 -7.53 -14.92 12.25
N LEU A 119 -6.60 -15.81 11.90
CA LEU A 119 -6.44 -16.28 10.54
C LEU A 119 -7.75 -16.87 9.99
N GLU A 120 -8.46 -17.62 10.81
CA GLU A 120 -9.72 -18.27 10.49
C GLU A 120 -10.78 -17.24 10.06
N GLU A 121 -10.84 -16.09 10.74
CA GLU A 121 -11.74 -14.99 10.40
C GLU A 121 -11.34 -14.33 9.07
N LYS A 122 -10.04 -14.05 8.87
CA LYS A 122 -9.53 -13.49 7.60
C LYS A 122 -9.78 -14.44 6.43
N MET A 123 -9.66 -15.75 6.67
CA MET A 123 -9.91 -16.79 5.67
C MET A 123 -11.38 -16.86 5.22
N LYS A 124 -12.34 -16.31 6.01
CA LYS A 124 -13.75 -16.20 5.59
C LYS A 124 -13.99 -15.31 4.38
N VAL A 125 -13.04 -14.45 4.03
CA VAL A 125 -13.06 -13.60 2.84
C VAL A 125 -11.89 -13.91 1.89
N ALA A 126 -11.22 -15.05 2.07
CA ALA A 126 -10.12 -15.47 1.22
C ALA A 126 -10.56 -15.77 -0.21
N LYS A 127 -9.63 -15.56 -1.15
CA LYS A 127 -9.84 -15.94 -2.54
C LYS A 127 -10.06 -17.45 -2.68
N ARG A 128 -10.75 -17.86 -3.75
CA ARG A 128 -11.03 -19.28 -4.05
C ARG A 128 -9.78 -20.15 -4.10
N GLN A 129 -8.64 -19.60 -4.55
CA GLN A 129 -7.37 -20.31 -4.59
C GLN A 129 -6.84 -20.71 -3.19
N PHE A 130 -7.23 -19.99 -2.14
CA PHE A 130 -6.83 -20.27 -0.75
C PHE A 130 -7.95 -20.91 0.09
N ARG A 131 -9.21 -20.75 -0.34
CA ARG A 131 -10.37 -21.42 0.25
C ARG A 131 -11.33 -21.82 -0.86
N ARG A 132 -11.35 -23.11 -1.19
CA ARG A 132 -12.06 -23.66 -2.37
C ARG A 132 -13.55 -23.29 -2.42
N ASP A 133 -14.19 -23.21 -1.27
CA ASP A 133 -15.63 -22.92 -1.17
C ASP A 133 -15.96 -21.42 -1.22
N SER A 134 -14.96 -20.56 -1.47
CA SER A 134 -15.20 -19.13 -1.57
C SER A 134 -15.79 -18.70 -2.91
N GLY A 135 -16.82 -17.84 -2.85
CA GLY A 135 -17.29 -17.07 -4.01
C GLY A 135 -16.33 -15.96 -4.47
N CYS A 136 -15.25 -15.67 -3.72
CA CYS A 136 -14.28 -14.63 -4.05
C CYS A 136 -13.27 -15.14 -5.08
N LEU A 137 -13.57 -14.97 -6.37
CA LEU A 137 -12.68 -15.43 -7.44
C LEU A 137 -11.37 -14.64 -7.53
N TYR A 138 -11.47 -13.31 -7.51
CA TYR A 138 -10.36 -12.43 -7.87
C TYR A 138 -9.94 -11.50 -6.73
N LYS A 139 -10.90 -10.86 -6.05
CA LYS A 139 -10.68 -9.91 -4.95
C LYS A 139 -11.09 -10.54 -3.62
N GLY A 140 -10.19 -10.50 -2.66
CA GLY A 140 -10.34 -11.15 -1.36
C GLY A 140 -9.00 -11.20 -0.61
N TYR A 141 -9.01 -11.87 0.53
CA TYR A 141 -7.83 -12.09 1.35
C TYR A 141 -6.88 -13.13 0.75
N PHE A 142 -5.59 -12.93 0.96
CA PHE A 142 -4.54 -13.90 0.70
C PHE A 142 -3.57 -13.96 1.88
N PRO A 143 -3.35 -15.15 2.47
CA PRO A 143 -2.47 -15.31 3.62
C PRO A 143 -1.00 -15.29 3.20
N VAL A 144 -0.12 -15.18 4.19
CA VAL A 144 1.31 -15.45 4.01
C VAL A 144 1.48 -16.89 3.53
N GLN A 145 2.32 -17.10 2.52
CA GLN A 145 2.61 -18.43 1.96
C GLN A 145 3.97 -18.92 2.50
N PRO A 146 4.01 -19.99 3.31
CA PRO A 146 5.26 -20.52 3.83
C PRO A 146 6.18 -20.99 2.69
N GLY A 147 7.45 -20.61 2.74
CA GLY A 147 8.46 -21.00 1.73
C GLY A 147 8.51 -20.11 0.49
N GLU A 148 7.60 -19.14 0.35
CA GLU A 148 7.64 -18.15 -0.72
C GLU A 148 8.54 -16.96 -0.38
N ILE A 149 9.16 -16.36 -1.41
CA ILE A 149 10.01 -15.17 -1.23
C ILE A 149 9.24 -13.97 -0.67
N SER A 150 7.93 -13.91 -0.90
CA SER A 150 7.08 -12.79 -0.49
C SER A 150 6.38 -13.10 0.84
N HIS A 151 6.89 -12.49 1.91
CA HIS A 151 6.36 -12.61 3.26
C HIS A 151 5.28 -11.56 3.53
N LYS A 152 4.18 -11.61 2.78
CA LYS A 152 3.08 -10.66 2.90
C LYS A 152 1.73 -11.36 2.96
N GLU A 153 0.85 -10.84 3.80
CA GLU A 153 -0.59 -11.04 3.67
C GLU A 153 -1.23 -9.77 3.12
N VAL A 154 -2.35 -9.92 2.43
CA VAL A 154 -3.03 -8.77 1.81
C VAL A 154 -4.51 -9.06 1.68
N HIS A 155 -5.29 -7.99 1.69
CA HIS A 155 -6.70 -8.02 1.36
C HIS A 155 -7.00 -7.07 0.19
N GLN A 156 -7.65 -7.58 -0.85
CA GLN A 156 -8.02 -6.78 -2.02
C GLN A 156 -9.50 -6.43 -1.99
N LEU A 157 -9.81 -5.14 -2.00
CA LEU A 157 -11.17 -4.62 -1.99
C LEU A 157 -11.74 -4.55 -3.41
N LYS A 158 -13.00 -4.98 -3.56
CA LYS A 158 -13.83 -4.66 -4.72
C LYS A 158 -14.62 -3.40 -4.39
N ALA A 159 -14.55 -2.39 -5.26
CA ALA A 159 -15.48 -1.27 -5.18
C ALA A 159 -16.90 -1.83 -5.25
N VAL A 160 -17.70 -1.53 -4.22
CA VAL A 160 -19.13 -1.78 -4.25
C VAL A 160 -19.74 -0.46 -4.66
N THR A 161 -20.36 -0.43 -5.85
CA THR A 161 -21.18 0.71 -6.24
C THR A 161 -22.45 0.65 -5.41
N VAL A 162 -22.60 1.57 -4.48
CA VAL A 162 -23.88 1.76 -3.79
C VAL A 162 -24.74 2.59 -4.74
N SER A 163 -25.69 1.94 -5.42
CA SER A 163 -26.76 2.64 -6.14
C SER A 163 -27.71 3.21 -5.08
N GLY A 164 -27.63 4.52 -4.86
CA GLY A 164 -28.61 5.29 -4.09
C GLY A 164 -29.78 5.73 -4.96
#